data_AF-A0A1J5RDK4-F1
#
_entry.id   AF-A0A1J5RDK4-F1
#
_cell.length_a   1.000
_cell.length_b   1.000
_cell.length_c   1.000
_cell.angle_alpha   90.00
_cell.angle_beta   90.00
_cell.angle_gamma   90.00
#
_symmetry.space_group_name_H-M   'P 1'
#
loop_
_entity.id
_entity.type
_entity.pdbx_description
1 polymer ?
#
loop_
_entity_poly.entity_id
_entity_poly.type
_entity_poly.pdbx_seq_one_letter_code
_entity_poly.pdbx_strand_id
1 'polypeptide(L)'
;MLDATPPRALLALLITGRLLQWRGTRVHCESGEHYPEAVLRKVRALPPEERNALRETVRFLLSTDLRYSPFESLSHYQQQLDVAPGGAARHDD
;
A
#
# COMPACT_ATOMS: atom_id res chain seq x y z
N MET A 1 10.96 -20.92 -1.46
CA MET A 1 9.88 -21.19 -0.46
C MET A 1 8.54 -20.54 -0.86
N LEU A 2 8.33 -20.22 -2.14
CA LEU A 2 7.14 -19.48 -2.62
C LEU A 2 5.96 -20.36 -3.05
N ASP A 3 6.17 -21.67 -3.22
CA ASP A 3 5.17 -22.58 -3.81
C ASP A 3 3.87 -22.71 -2.99
N ALA A 4 3.90 -22.35 -1.71
CA ALA A 4 2.73 -22.32 -0.82
C ALA A 4 2.23 -20.90 -0.51
N THR A 5 2.81 -19.86 -1.13
CA THR A 5 2.42 -18.47 -0.86
C THR A 5 1.13 -18.14 -1.62
N PRO A 6 0.05 -17.72 -0.95
CA PRO A 6 -1.20 -17.42 -1.64
C PRO A 6 -0.97 -16.28 -2.66
N PRO A 7 -1.63 -16.30 -3.84
CA PRO A 7 -1.42 -15.31 -4.90
C PRO A 7 -1.55 -13.86 -4.43
N ARG A 8 -2.46 -13.61 -3.47
CA ARG A 8 -2.66 -12.28 -2.88
C ARG A 8 -1.43 -11.80 -2.08
N ALA A 9 -0.74 -12.70 -1.39
CA ALA A 9 0.48 -12.37 -0.65
C ALA A 9 1.67 -12.15 -1.60
N LEU A 10 1.76 -12.92 -2.69
CA LEU A 10 2.74 -12.66 -3.76
C LEU A 10 2.51 -11.27 -4.38
N LEU A 11 1.27 -10.94 -4.73
CA LEU A 11 0.91 -9.62 -5.25
C LEU A 11 1.25 -8.50 -4.27
N ALA A 12 0.96 -8.69 -2.97
CA ALA A 12 1.33 -7.73 -1.94
C ALA A 12 2.84 -7.46 -1.91
N LEU A 13 3.67 -8.50 -2.01
CA LEU A 13 5.12 -8.36 -2.05
C LEU A 13 5.59 -7.64 -3.33
N LEU A 14 4.99 -7.91 -4.48
CA LEU A 14 5.33 -7.22 -5.74
C LEU A 14 4.98 -5.72 -5.67
N ILE A 15 3.80 -5.37 -5.17
CA ILE A 15 3.40 -3.97 -4.95
C ILE A 15 4.36 -3.30 -3.97
N THR A 16 4.69 -3.98 -2.87
CA THR A 16 5.65 -3.46 -1.88
C THR A 16 7.01 -3.18 -2.51
N GLY A 17 7.54 -4.11 -3.31
CA GLY A 17 8.79 -3.95 -4.03
C GLY A 17 8.76 -2.74 -4.96
N ARG A 18 7.64 -2.51 -5.65
CA ARG A 18 7.46 -1.35 -6.51
C ARG A 18 7.44 -0.03 -5.74
N LEU A 19 6.74 0.03 -4.60
CA LEU A 19 6.71 1.21 -3.73
C LEU A 19 8.10 1.54 -3.17
N LEU A 20 8.87 0.52 -2.78
CA LEU A 20 10.26 0.70 -2.35
C LEU A 20 11.12 1.32 -3.45
N GLN A 21 11.01 0.82 -4.68
CA GLN A 21 11.73 1.38 -5.83
C GLN A 21 11.37 2.84 -6.10
N TRP A 22 10.09 3.21 -6.02
CA TRP A 22 9.65 4.60 -6.17
C TRP A 22 10.21 5.53 -5.09
N ARG A 23 10.43 5.01 -3.89
CA ARG A 23 11.11 5.73 -2.80
C ARG A 23 12.65 5.73 -2.93
N GLY A 24 13.19 5.31 -4.08
CA GLY A 24 14.63 5.23 -4.33
C GLY A 24 15.33 4.03 -3.68
N THR A 25 14.59 3.11 -3.07
CA THR A 25 15.17 1.92 -2.43
C THR A 25 15.38 0.81 -3.45
N ARG A 26 16.62 0.37 -3.60
CA ARG A 26 16.96 -0.81 -4.41
C ARG A 26 16.75 -2.10 -3.61
N VAL A 27 16.10 -3.07 -4.23
CA VAL A 27 15.94 -4.44 -3.72
C VAL A 27 16.87 -5.33 -4.52
N HIS A 28 17.91 -5.85 -3.87
CA HIS A 28 18.88 -6.76 -4.48
C HIS A 28 18.48 -8.19 -4.17
N CYS A 29 18.38 -9.03 -5.21
CA CYS A 29 18.19 -10.47 -5.06
C CYS A 29 19.54 -11.16 -4.89
N GLU A 30 19.64 -12.06 -3.94
CA GLU A 30 20.80 -12.95 -3.78
C GLU A 30 20.75 -14.09 -4.81
N SER A 31 21.86 -14.81 -5.00
CA SER A 31 21.92 -15.90 -5.98
C SER A 31 20.89 -16.99 -5.66
N GLY A 32 19.99 -17.28 -6.59
CA GLY A 32 18.91 -18.24 -6.41
C GLY A 32 17.72 -17.74 -5.58
N GLU A 33 17.73 -16.49 -5.11
CA GLU A 33 16.61 -15.86 -4.38
C GLU A 33 15.57 -15.33 -5.38
N HIS A 34 14.30 -15.64 -5.12
CA HIS A 34 13.21 -15.05 -5.91
C HIS A 34 12.90 -13.63 -5.43
N TYR A 35 12.55 -12.74 -6.36
CA TYR A 35 12.30 -11.33 -6.05
C TYR A 35 11.33 -11.07 -4.87
N PRO A 36 10.19 -11.78 -4.71
CA PRO A 36 9.32 -11.60 -3.54
C PRO A 36 9.99 -11.90 -2.20
N GLU A 37 10.91 -12.88 -2.16
CA GLU A 37 11.70 -13.22 -0.97
C GLU A 37 12.68 -12.09 -0.64
N ALA A 38 13.34 -11.53 -1.66
CA ALA A 38 14.21 -10.37 -1.51
C ALA A 38 13.47 -9.13 -0.98
N VAL A 39 12.24 -8.89 -1.47
CA VAL A 39 11.38 -7.81 -0.97
C VAL A 39 11.01 -8.05 0.49
N LEU A 40 10.60 -9.27 0.85
CA LEU A 40 10.25 -9.60 2.24
C LEU A 40 11.44 -9.39 3.19
N ARG A 41 12.63 -9.83 2.79
CA ARG A 41 13.88 -9.60 3.53
C ARG A 41 14.15 -8.11 3.71
N LYS A 42 14.01 -7.31 2.64
CA LYS A 42 14.18 -5.86 2.70
C LYS A 42 13.19 -5.19 3.66
N VAL A 43 11.91 -5.57 3.60
CA VAL A 43 10.85 -5.02 4.48
C VAL A 43 11.08 -5.37 5.95
N ARG A 44 11.59 -6.57 6.24
CA ARG A 44 11.94 -6.97 7.61
C ARG A 44 13.08 -6.13 8.19
N ALA A 45 14.01 -5.66 7.35
CA ALA A 45 15.11 -4.81 7.74
C ALA A 45 14.73 -3.32 7.93
N LEU A 46 13.52 -2.90 7.55
CA LEU A 46 13.06 -1.53 7.75
C LEU A 46 12.67 -1.25 9.21
N PRO A 47 12.74 0.02 9.65
CA PRO A 47 12.13 0.47 10.89
C PRO A 47 10.64 0.09 10.98
N PRO A 48 10.11 -0.21 12.18
CA PRO A 48 8.71 -0.56 12.38
C PRO A 48 7.71 0.44 11.77
N GLU A 49 8.01 1.72 11.86
CA GLU A 49 7.20 2.84 11.40
C GLU A 49 7.07 2.83 9.88
N GLU A 50 8.19 2.67 9.17
CA GLU A 50 8.21 2.59 7.71
C GLU A 50 7.52 1.33 7.20
N ARG A 51 7.73 0.20 7.89
CA ARG A 51 7.05 -1.06 7.59
C ARG A 51 5.55 -0.95 7.77
N ASN A 52 5.09 -0.28 8.84
CA ASN A 52 3.68 -0.02 9.06
C ASN A 52 3.12 0.89 7.96
N ALA A 53 3.80 1.97 7.60
CA ALA A 53 3.36 2.85 6.52
C ALA A 53 3.24 2.11 5.17
N LEU A 54 4.20 1.24 4.83
CA LEU A 54 4.12 0.39 3.65
C LEU A 54 2.95 -0.58 3.71
N ARG A 55 2.75 -1.24 4.86
CA ARG A 55 1.63 -2.17 5.06
C ARG A 55 0.29 -1.49 4.84
N GLU A 56 0.12 -0.27 5.35
CA GLU A 56 -1.10 0.52 5.18
C GLU A 56 -1.35 0.88 3.72
N THR A 57 -0.32 1.34 3.00
CA THR A 57 -0.44 1.64 1.57
C THR A 57 -0.79 0.39 0.75
N VAL A 58 -0.13 -0.74 1.01
CA VAL A 58 -0.40 -1.99 0.29
C VAL A 58 -1.80 -2.52 0.61
N ARG A 59 -2.23 -2.42 1.88
CA ARG A 59 -3.60 -2.78 2.29
C ARG A 59 -4.63 -1.96 1.54
N PHE A 60 -4.42 -0.63 1.45
CA PHE A 60 -5.27 0.26 0.67
C PHE A 60 -5.35 -0.19 -0.79
N LEU A 61 -4.21 -0.33 -1.48
CA LEU A 61 -4.16 -0.72 -2.89
C LEU A 61 -4.79 -2.08 -3.18
N LEU A 62 -4.66 -3.04 -2.26
CA LEU A 62 -5.29 -4.36 -2.38
C LEU A 62 -6.78 -4.37 -2.03
N SER A 63 -7.27 -3.33 -1.35
CA SER A 63 -8.69 -3.13 -1.03
C SER A 63 -9.40 -2.25 -2.05
N THR A 64 -8.66 -1.47 -2.85
CA THR A 64 -9.21 -0.72 -3.97
C THR A 64 -9.78 -1.70 -4.98
N ASP A 65 -11.10 -1.68 -5.10
CA ASP A 65 -11.82 -2.51 -6.04
C ASP A 65 -11.57 -1.97 -7.45
N LEU A 66 -10.66 -2.62 -8.19
CA LEU A 66 -10.27 -2.23 -9.56
C LEU A 66 -11.41 -2.33 -10.59
N ARG A 67 -12.62 -2.71 -10.15
CA ARG A 67 -13.84 -2.63 -10.96
C ARG A 67 -14.17 -1.20 -11.36
N TYR A 68 -13.72 -0.22 -10.58
CA TYR A 68 -13.80 1.19 -10.93
C TYR A 68 -12.45 1.69 -11.45
N SER A 69 -12.49 2.60 -12.42
CA SER A 69 -11.28 3.29 -12.88
C SER A 69 -10.56 3.92 -11.68
N PRO A 70 -9.20 3.97 -11.65
CA PRO A 70 -8.45 4.63 -10.59
C PRO A 70 -8.94 6.06 -10.30
N PHE A 71 -9.45 6.76 -11.31
CA PHE A 71 -10.03 8.10 -11.18
C PHE A 71 -11.42 8.10 -10.51
N GLU A 72 -12.26 7.10 -10.80
CA GLU A 72 -13.57 6.95 -10.16
C GLU A 72 -13.43 6.64 -8.66
N SER A 73 -12.46 5.79 -8.31
CA SER A 73 -12.12 5.49 -6.92
C SER A 73 -11.63 6.74 -6.17
N LEU A 74 -10.82 7.60 -6.82
CA LEU A 74 -10.35 8.86 -6.24
C LEU A 74 -11.48 9.87 -6.03
N SER A 75 -12.42 9.98 -6.97
CA SER A 75 -13.57 10.87 -6.82
C SER A 75 -14.48 10.46 -5.65
N HIS A 76 -14.67 9.15 -5.42
CA HIS A 76 -15.42 8.68 -4.25
C HIS A 76 -14.72 8.98 -2.92
N TYR A 77 -13.39 8.83 -2.86
CA TYR A 77 -12.61 9.21 -1.68
C TYR A 77 -12.62 10.71 -1.42
N GLN A 78 -12.53 11.55 -2.46
CA GLN A 78 -12.62 13.01 -2.32
C GLN A 78 -14.01 13.45 -1.85
N GLN A 79 -15.08 12.86 -2.39
CA GLN A 79 -16.45 13.14 -1.94
C GLN A 79 -16.68 12.79 -0.47
N GLN A 80 -16.03 11.75 0.07
CA GLN A 80 -16.14 11.41 1.50
C GLN A 80 -15.39 12.40 2.42
N LEU A 81 -14.33 13.05 1.94
CA LEU A 81 -13.61 14.08 2.70
C LEU A 81 -14.38 15.41 2.77
N ASP A 82 -15.14 15.74 1.72
CA ASP A 82 -15.97 16.96 1.69
C ASP A 82 -17.26 16.85 2.54
N VAL A 83 -17.65 15.65 2.97
CA VAL A 83 -18.83 15.39 3.80
C VAL A 83 -18.49 15.30 5.30
N ALA A 84 -17.22 15.49 5.70
CA ALA A 84 -16.90 15.72 7.10
C ALA A 84 -17.53 17.06 7.54
N PRO A 85 -18.56 17.06 8.41
CA PRO A 85 -19.30 18.26 8.70
C PRO A 85 -18.39 19.23 9.45
N GLY A 86 -18.21 20.41 8.85
CA GLY A 86 -17.78 21.58 9.58
C GLY A 86 -18.68 21.77 10.78
N GLY A 87 -18.07 21.74 11.97
CA GLY A 87 -18.60 22.40 13.15
C GLY A 87 -18.61 23.91 12.92
N ALA A 88 -19.52 24.37 12.05
CA ALA A 88 -19.99 25.74 12.04
C ALA A 88 -21.34 25.73 12.76
N ALA A 89 -21.27 25.63 14.09
CA ALA A 89 -22.40 26.03 14.92
C ALA A 89 -22.60 27.53 14.68
N ARG A 90 -23.73 27.81 14.04
CA ARG A 90 -24.18 29.14 13.69
C ARG A 90 -24.36 29.97 14.96
N HIS A 91 -24.04 31.24 14.78
CA HIS A 91 -24.34 32.35 15.65
C HIS A 91 -25.87 32.47 15.77
N ASP A 92 -26.41 32.24 16.97
CA ASP A 92 -27.74 32.66 17.39
C ASP A 92 -27.62 33.11 18.86
N ASP A 93 -27.54 34.43 19.04
CA ASP A 93 -28.09 35.30 20.10
C ASP A 93 -27.28 36.59 20.26
#